data_AF-A0A4T3EZC6-F1
#
_entry.id   AF-A0A4T3EZC6-F1
#
_cell.length_a   1.000
_cell.length_b   1.000
_cell.length_c   1.000
_cell.angle_alpha   90.00
_cell.angle_beta   90.00
_cell.angle_gamma   90.00
#
_symmetry.space_group_name_H-M   'P 1'
#
loop_
_entity.id
_entity.type
_entity.pdbx_description
1 polymer ?
#
loop_
_entity_poly.entity_id
_entity_poly.type
_entity_poly.pdbx_seq_one_letter_code
_entity_poly.pdbx_strand_id
1 'polypeptide(L)'
;MAYEPNTPTEEDRSRAYSLVWAGFAGTIVTIGARLLEIENIAVSIAFGLAIGGYLNSVFHRRNDDYFNQLCASGHRFAATFLCVYLFGMFIAELYDVSYSLGRAITDGGESQREVSGIFGHFSDGPLLAMVAMLTFYVGYTVAYFRGAQS
;
A
#
# COMPACT_ATOMS: atom_id res chain seq x y z
N MET A 1 18.47 38.26 -8.12
CA MET A 1 18.93 36.90 -7.74
C MET A 1 18.89 36.06 -9.00
N ALA A 2 19.98 35.38 -9.35
CA ALA A 2 20.03 34.55 -10.55
C ALA A 2 19.04 33.38 -10.37
N TYR A 3 18.11 33.24 -11.30
CA TYR A 3 17.11 32.16 -11.29
C TYR A 3 17.86 30.84 -11.54
N GLU A 4 18.00 29.99 -10.52
CA GLU A 4 18.54 28.65 -10.72
C GLU A 4 17.50 27.82 -11.45
N PRO A 5 17.74 27.39 -12.70
CA PRO A 5 16.73 26.74 -13.53
C PRO A 5 16.32 25.33 -13.04
N ASN A 6 16.90 24.87 -11.92
CA ASN A 6 16.67 23.56 -11.32
C ASN A 6 16.02 23.61 -9.94
N THR A 7 15.70 24.80 -9.40
CA THR A 7 14.98 24.89 -8.13
C THR A 7 13.48 24.66 -8.35
N PRO A 8 12.83 23.73 -7.61
CA PRO A 8 11.41 23.46 -7.75
C PRO A 8 10.56 24.71 -7.46
N THR A 9 9.68 25.04 -8.40
CA THR A 9 8.75 26.18 -8.25
C THR A 9 7.69 25.86 -7.19
N GLU A 10 7.03 26.88 -6.64
CA GLU A 10 5.90 26.66 -5.72
C GLU A 10 4.75 25.89 -6.37
N GLU A 11 4.55 26.10 -7.68
CA GLU A 11 3.51 25.41 -8.45
C GLU A 11 3.82 23.90 -8.58
N ASP A 12 5.08 23.53 -8.81
CA ASP A 12 5.50 22.12 -8.89
C ASP A 12 5.29 21.41 -7.55
N ARG A 13 5.56 22.09 -6.43
CA ARG A 13 5.31 21.55 -5.09
C ARG A 13 3.82 21.33 -4.87
N SER A 14 2.99 22.33 -5.14
CA SER A 14 1.53 22.25 -5.00
C SER A 14 0.94 21.08 -5.80
N ARG A 15 1.42 20.87 -7.03
CA ARG A 15 1.04 19.73 -7.88
C ARG A 15 1.47 18.39 -7.29
N ALA A 16 2.66 18.30 -6.69
CA ALA A 16 3.10 17.07 -6.05
C ALA A 16 2.23 16.71 -4.83
N TYR A 17 1.86 17.69 -4.00
CA TYR A 17 0.94 17.50 -2.88
C TYR A 17 -0.45 17.06 -3.37
N SER A 18 -0.99 17.72 -4.39
CA SER A 18 -2.32 17.42 -4.92
C SER A 18 -2.38 16.03 -5.54
N LEU A 19 -1.32 15.56 -6.20
CA LEU A 19 -1.23 14.20 -6.74
C LEU A 19 -1.24 13.14 -5.64
N VAL A 20 -0.56 13.37 -4.50
CA VAL A 20 -0.60 12.43 -3.36
C VAL A 20 -2.02 12.36 -2.78
N TRP A 21 -2.70 13.50 -2.61
CA TRP A 21 -4.08 13.52 -2.12
C TRP A 21 -5.07 12.90 -3.11
N ALA A 22 -4.90 13.14 -4.41
CA ALA A 22 -5.69 12.49 -5.45
C ALA A 22 -5.50 10.97 -5.43
N GLY A 23 -4.27 10.50 -5.22
CA GLY A 23 -3.98 9.08 -5.05
C GLY A 23 -4.60 8.48 -3.79
N PHE A 24 -4.63 9.22 -2.68
CA PHE A 24 -5.32 8.78 -1.47
C PHE A 24 -6.82 8.59 -1.71
N ALA A 25 -7.48 9.60 -2.29
CA ALA A 25 -8.89 9.50 -2.64
C ALA A 25 -9.16 8.34 -3.62
N GLY A 26 -8.31 8.18 -4.64
CA GLY A 26 -8.36 7.05 -5.57
C GLY A 26 -8.29 5.70 -4.86
N THR A 27 -7.40 5.55 -3.88
CA THR A 27 -7.24 4.32 -3.10
C THR A 27 -8.50 3.98 -2.30
N ILE A 28 -9.11 4.97 -1.64
CA ILE A 28 -10.37 4.78 -0.88
C ILE A 28 -11.49 4.34 -1.83
N VAL A 29 -11.61 5.00 -2.98
CA VAL A 29 -12.62 4.66 -3.99
C VAL A 29 -12.41 3.24 -4.52
N THR A 30 -11.18 2.85 -4.85
CA THR A 30 -10.92 1.49 -5.37
C THR A 30 -11.19 0.41 -4.33
N ILE A 31 -10.83 0.63 -3.06
CA ILE A 31 -11.14 -0.32 -1.98
C ILE A 31 -12.67 -0.41 -1.78
N GLY A 32 -13.36 0.74 -1.73
CA GLY A 32 -14.82 0.78 -1.59
C GLY A 32 -15.54 0.09 -2.76
N ALA A 33 -15.09 0.32 -3.99
CA ALA A 33 -15.63 -0.34 -5.18
C ALA A 33 -15.39 -1.86 -5.14
N ARG A 34 -14.22 -2.31 -4.67
CA ARG A 34 -13.90 -3.74 -4.51
C ARG A 34 -14.82 -4.41 -3.48
N LEU A 35 -15.14 -3.73 -2.37
CA LEU A 35 -16.04 -4.25 -1.34
C LEU A 35 -17.51 -4.32 -1.78
N LEU A 36 -17.91 -3.46 -2.72
CA LEU A 36 -19.26 -3.41 -3.28
C LEU A 36 -19.38 -4.19 -4.60
N GLU A 37 -18.32 -4.87 -5.03
CA GLU A 37 -18.24 -5.60 -6.31
C GLU A 37 -18.59 -4.71 -7.52
N ILE A 38 -18.26 -3.41 -7.46
CA ILE A 38 -18.52 -2.45 -8.53
C ILE A 38 -17.34 -2.45 -9.51
N GLU A 39 -17.61 -2.86 -10.74
CA GLU A 39 -16.64 -2.83 -11.84
C GLU A 39 -17.09 -1.82 -12.90
N ASN A 40 -16.39 -0.68 -12.98
CA ASN A 40 -16.58 0.28 -14.07
C ASN A 40 -15.28 1.01 -14.43
N ILE A 41 -15.31 1.77 -15.53
CA ILE A 41 -14.16 2.53 -16.02
C ILE A 41 -13.65 3.57 -15.00
N ALA A 42 -14.54 4.16 -14.20
CA ALA A 42 -14.18 5.14 -13.18
C ALA A 42 -13.36 4.52 -12.03
N VAL A 43 -13.61 3.25 -11.68
CA VAL A 43 -12.82 2.50 -10.69
C VAL A 43 -11.39 2.27 -11.21
N SER A 44 -11.25 1.94 -12.49
CA SER A 44 -9.92 1.81 -13.12
C SER A 44 -9.16 3.14 -13.14
N ILE A 45 -9.84 4.26 -13.38
CA ILE A 45 -9.24 5.60 -13.31
C ILE A 45 -8.81 5.91 -11.87
N ALA A 46 -9.65 5.62 -10.87
CA ALA A 46 -9.33 5.82 -9.47
C ALA A 46 -8.10 4.99 -9.04
N PHE A 47 -7.99 3.75 -9.52
CA PHE A 47 -6.83 2.91 -9.28
C PHE A 47 -5.57 3.46 -9.96
N GLY A 48 -5.69 4.00 -11.18
CA GLY A 48 -4.61 4.71 -11.86
C GLY A 48 -4.14 5.93 -11.07
N LEU A 49 -5.05 6.69 -10.46
CA LEU A 49 -4.71 7.82 -9.58
C LEU A 49 -4.01 7.36 -8.30
N ALA A 50 -4.46 6.27 -7.69
CA ALA A 50 -3.82 5.66 -6.53
C ALA A 50 -2.36 5.28 -6.84
N ILE A 51 -2.13 4.56 -7.94
CA ILE A 51 -0.77 4.20 -8.36
C ILE A 51 0.04 5.46 -8.69
N GLY A 52 -0.54 6.41 -9.43
CA GLY A 52 0.15 7.64 -9.83
C GLY A 52 0.60 8.46 -8.63
N GLY A 53 -0.24 8.63 -7.62
CA GLY A 53 0.10 9.35 -6.39
C GLY A 53 1.19 8.64 -5.58
N TYR A 54 1.18 7.31 -5.54
CA TYR A 54 2.22 6.53 -4.85
C TYR A 54 3.55 6.59 -5.61
N LEU A 55 3.54 6.43 -6.94
CA LEU A 55 4.76 6.56 -7.75
C LEU A 55 5.34 7.97 -7.69
N ASN A 56 4.48 8.99 -7.59
CA ASN A 56 4.90 10.36 -7.41
C ASN A 56 5.80 10.54 -6.17
N SER A 57 5.47 9.87 -5.06
CA SER A 57 6.27 9.94 -3.82
C SER A 57 7.63 9.26 -3.94
N VAL A 58 7.78 8.29 -4.85
CA VAL A 58 9.02 7.55 -5.06
C VAL A 58 9.97 8.29 -6.01
N PHE A 59 9.43 8.87 -7.08
CA PHE A 59 10.25 9.44 -8.16
C PHE A 59 10.59 10.92 -7.99
N HIS A 60 9.82 11.70 -7.22
CA HIS A 60 10.10 13.13 -7.03
C HIS A 60 11.19 13.39 -5.99
N ARG A 61 12.44 13.00 -6.29
CA ARG A 61 13.63 13.32 -5.47
C ARG A 61 14.06 14.79 -5.52
N ARG A 62 13.48 15.59 -6.43
CA ARG A 62 13.76 17.02 -6.59
C ARG A 62 12.82 17.93 -5.79
N ASN A 63 11.85 17.36 -5.07
CA ASN A 63 10.94 18.14 -4.24
C ASN A 63 11.59 18.56 -2.93
N ASP A 64 10.95 19.54 -2.29
CA ASP A 64 11.28 20.12 -0.99
C ASP A 64 11.56 19.04 0.07
N ASP A 65 12.53 19.28 0.96
CA ASP A 65 12.92 18.37 2.04
C ASP A 65 11.73 18.02 2.93
N TYR A 66 10.80 18.96 3.12
CA TYR A 66 9.57 18.72 3.85
C TYR A 66 8.68 17.65 3.19
N PHE A 67 8.50 17.70 1.87
CA PHE A 67 7.73 16.70 1.13
C PHE A 67 8.39 15.31 1.24
N ASN A 68 9.71 15.26 1.11
CA ASN A 68 10.47 14.02 1.23
C ASN A 68 10.33 13.39 2.63
N GLN A 69 10.32 14.20 3.69
CA GLN A 69 10.09 13.73 5.06
C GLN A 69 8.67 13.14 5.23
N LEU A 70 7.65 13.78 4.67
CA LEU A 70 6.27 13.29 4.68
C LEU A 70 6.15 11.94 3.96
N CYS A 71 6.70 11.84 2.76
CA CYS A 71 6.71 10.59 1.98
C CYS A 71 7.51 9.48 2.68
N ALA A 72 8.64 9.82 3.31
CA ALA A 72 9.42 8.84 4.09
C ALA A 72 8.61 8.26 5.26
N SER A 73 7.81 9.08 5.95
CA SER A 73 6.88 8.58 6.98
C SER A 73 5.86 7.61 6.38
N GLY A 74 5.21 7.99 5.28
CA GLY A 74 4.28 7.10 4.57
C GLY A 74 4.91 5.75 4.19
N HIS A 75 6.12 5.78 3.62
CA HIS A 75 6.83 4.55 3.23
C HIS A 75 7.20 3.68 4.44
N ARG A 76 7.55 4.27 5.59
CA ARG A 76 7.79 3.51 6.82
C ARG A 76 6.53 2.78 7.28
N PHE A 77 5.38 3.44 7.27
CA PHE A 77 4.10 2.82 7.63
C PHE A 77 3.76 1.65 6.70
N ALA A 78 3.87 1.85 5.39
CA ALA A 78 3.63 0.79 4.41
C ALA A 78 4.60 -0.40 4.57
N ALA A 79 5.89 -0.12 4.81
CA ALA A 79 6.88 -1.16 5.06
C ALA A 79 6.58 -1.94 6.36
N THR A 80 6.22 -1.25 7.44
CA THR A 80 5.83 -1.89 8.70
C THR A 80 4.62 -2.81 8.50
N PHE A 81 3.58 -2.33 7.82
CA PHE A 81 2.41 -3.15 7.51
C PHE A 81 2.80 -4.39 6.68
N LEU A 82 3.59 -4.21 5.63
CA LEU A 82 4.04 -5.31 4.79
C LEU A 82 4.83 -6.36 5.60
N CYS A 83 5.74 -5.93 6.48
CA CYS A 83 6.50 -6.84 7.35
C CYS A 83 5.59 -7.62 8.29
N VAL A 84 4.63 -6.96 8.94
CA VAL A 84 3.67 -7.62 9.84
C VAL A 84 2.81 -8.63 9.06
N TYR A 85 2.34 -8.25 7.88
CA TYR A 85 1.56 -9.14 7.01
C TYR A 85 2.37 -10.38 6.59
N LEU A 86 3.59 -10.19 6.07
CA LEU A 86 4.45 -11.30 5.64
C LEU A 86 4.85 -12.20 6.80
N PHE A 87 5.06 -11.63 7.99
CA PHE A 87 5.33 -12.40 9.19
C PHE A 87 4.13 -13.28 9.60
N GLY A 88 2.91 -12.75 9.52
CA GLY A 88 1.69 -13.52 9.75
C GLY A 88 1.53 -14.67 8.75
N MET A 89 1.78 -14.40 7.46
CA MET A 89 1.74 -15.42 6.41
C MET A 89 2.80 -16.52 6.63
N PHE A 90 4.01 -16.13 7.04
CA PHE A 90 5.06 -17.08 7.37
C PHE A 90 4.66 -18.03 8.52
N ILE A 91 4.03 -17.50 9.58
CA ILE A 91 3.52 -18.33 10.68
C ILE A 91 2.43 -19.30 10.18
N ALA A 92 1.52 -18.83 9.32
CA ALA A 92 0.47 -19.67 8.77
C ALA A 92 1.05 -20.81 7.90
N GLU A 93 2.05 -20.52 7.06
CA GLU A 93 2.75 -21.54 6.28
C GLU A 93 3.47 -22.57 7.17
N LEU A 94 4.11 -22.13 8.25
CA LEU A 94 4.73 -23.05 9.22
C LEU A 94 3.70 -23.99 9.86
N TYR A 95 2.50 -23.51 10.16
CA TYR A 95 1.41 -24.33 10.70
C TYR A 95 0.95 -25.37 9.68
N ASP A 96 0.73 -24.97 8.43
CA ASP A 96 0.31 -25.87 7.35
C ASP A 96 1.36 -26.96 7.08
N VAL A 97 2.64 -26.58 7.04
CA VAL A 97 3.76 -27.54 6.89
C VAL A 97 3.79 -28.50 8.07
N SER A 98 3.66 -28.02 9.31
CA SER A 98 3.69 -28.87 10.50
C SER A 98 2.50 -29.85 10.56
N TYR A 99 1.30 -29.36 10.22
CA TYR A 99 0.09 -30.17 10.20
C TYR A 99 0.15 -31.25 9.11
N SER A 100 0.58 -30.89 7.90
CA SER A 100 0.74 -31.83 6.79
C SER A 100 1.83 -32.87 7.06
N LEU A 101 2.97 -32.47 7.65
CA LEU A 101 4.04 -33.38 8.04
C LEU A 101 3.59 -34.37 9.12
N GLY A 102 2.90 -33.88 10.16
CA GLY A 102 2.35 -34.73 11.24
C GLY A 102 1.33 -35.75 10.72
N ARG A 103 0.44 -35.35 9.81
CA ARG A 103 -0.51 -36.26 9.16
C ARG A 103 0.16 -37.26 8.22
N ALA A 104 1.16 -36.84 7.44
CA ALA A 104 1.91 -37.73 6.56
C ALA A 104 2.62 -38.85 7.34
N ILE A 105 3.09 -38.56 8.55
CA ILE A 105 3.70 -39.54 9.44
C ILE A 105 2.66 -40.50 10.05
N THR A 106 1.42 -40.03 10.25
CA THR A 106 0.40 -40.78 11.00
C THR A 106 -0.54 -41.62 10.11
N ASP A 107 -0.93 -41.11 8.93
CA ASP A 107 -2.03 -41.70 8.13
C ASP A 107 -1.60 -42.30 6.77
N GLY A 108 -0.31 -42.34 6.42
CA GLY A 108 0.16 -43.07 5.22
C GLY A 108 -0.25 -42.49 3.84
N GLY A 109 -1.00 -41.38 3.82
CA GLY A 109 -1.15 -40.49 2.66
C GLY A 109 -2.47 -40.57 1.90
N GLU A 110 -3.17 -39.43 1.84
CA GLU A 110 -3.63 -38.77 0.60
C GLU A 110 -3.96 -37.31 0.96
N SER A 111 -3.39 -36.35 0.21
CA SER A 111 -3.55 -34.92 0.50
C SER A 111 -4.70 -34.32 -0.33
N GLN A 112 -5.93 -34.30 0.21
CA GLN A 112 -6.89 -33.29 -0.22
C GLN A 112 -6.65 -32.02 0.57
N ARG A 113 -5.94 -31.10 -0.07
CA ARG A 113 -5.66 -29.75 0.42
C ARG A 113 -6.92 -28.91 0.28
N GLU A 114 -7.86 -29.05 1.22
CA GLU A 114 -8.86 -28.00 1.43
C GLU A 114 -8.13 -26.82 2.11
N VAL A 115 -7.54 -25.94 1.29
CA VAL A 115 -7.13 -24.62 1.76
C VAL A 115 -8.41 -23.91 2.16
N SER A 116 -8.73 -24.01 3.46
CA SER A 116 -9.81 -23.31 4.14
C SER A 116 -9.94 -21.88 3.61
N GLY A 117 -11.14 -21.53 3.13
CA GLY A 117 -11.43 -20.33 2.33
C GLY A 117 -11.08 -18.98 2.96
N ILE A 118 -10.64 -18.95 4.23
CA ILE A 118 -10.19 -17.72 4.90
C ILE A 118 -8.78 -17.32 4.43
N PHE A 119 -7.83 -18.26 4.34
CA PHE A 119 -6.46 -17.95 3.90
C PHE A 119 -6.36 -17.65 2.40
N GLY A 120 -7.27 -18.21 1.59
CA GLY A 120 -7.36 -17.91 0.16
C GLY A 120 -7.65 -16.44 -0.14
N HIS A 121 -8.51 -15.80 0.65
CA HIS A 121 -8.82 -14.37 0.50
C HIS A 121 -7.69 -13.45 0.94
N PHE A 122 -6.87 -13.85 1.91
CA PHE A 122 -5.68 -13.06 2.29
C PHE A 122 -4.59 -13.11 1.20
N SER A 123 -4.56 -14.16 0.38
CA SER A 123 -3.60 -14.26 -0.73
C SER A 123 -3.92 -13.42 -1.97
N ASP A 124 -5.01 -12.62 -1.96
CA ASP A 124 -5.35 -11.73 -3.08
C ASP A 124 -4.34 -10.57 -3.19
N GLY A 125 -3.32 -10.76 -4.03
CA GLY A 125 -2.21 -9.81 -4.23
C GLY A 125 -2.66 -8.37 -4.55
N PRO A 126 -3.65 -8.16 -5.45
CA PRO A 126 -4.26 -6.86 -5.67
C PRO A 126 -4.79 -6.19 -4.40
N LEU A 127 -5.52 -6.92 -3.54
CA LEU A 127 -6.05 -6.38 -2.30
C LEU A 127 -4.92 -6.01 -1.33
N LEU A 128 -3.90 -6.86 -1.22
CA LEU A 128 -2.71 -6.55 -0.43
C LEU A 128 -2.03 -5.26 -0.91
N ALA A 129 -1.89 -5.08 -2.22
CA ALA A 129 -1.31 -3.86 -2.80
C ALA A 129 -2.14 -2.62 -2.47
N MET A 130 -3.48 -2.70 -2.57
CA MET A 130 -4.38 -1.59 -2.22
C MET A 130 -4.27 -1.23 -0.73
N VAL A 131 -4.22 -2.21 0.16
CA VAL A 131 -4.09 -1.97 1.61
C VAL A 131 -2.71 -1.40 1.95
N ALA A 132 -1.65 -1.87 1.30
CA ALA A 132 -0.31 -1.31 1.46
C ALA A 132 -0.24 0.16 1.01
N MET A 133 -0.86 0.50 -0.14
CA MET A 133 -0.99 1.88 -0.60
C MET A 133 -1.81 2.72 0.38
N LEU A 134 -2.92 2.20 0.90
CA LEU A 134 -3.73 2.90 1.91
C LEU A 134 -2.89 3.20 3.15
N THR A 135 -2.10 2.24 3.62
CA THR A 135 -1.23 2.40 4.79
C THR A 135 -0.17 3.48 4.55
N PHE A 136 0.39 3.55 3.33
CA PHE A 136 1.27 4.64 2.93
C PHE A 136 0.59 6.01 3.08
N TYR A 137 -0.61 6.16 2.52
CA TYR A 137 -1.32 7.44 2.58
C TYR A 137 -1.71 7.82 4.00
N VAL A 138 -2.12 6.86 4.83
CA VAL A 138 -2.39 7.09 6.25
C VAL A 138 -1.12 7.60 6.95
N GLY A 139 0.03 6.96 6.74
CA GLY A 139 1.30 7.39 7.33
C GLY A 139 1.75 8.77 6.85
N TYR A 140 1.48 9.11 5.59
CA TYR A 140 1.71 10.43 5.02
C TYR A 140 0.80 11.49 5.68
N THR A 141 -0.51 11.21 5.77
CA THR A 141 -1.50 12.12 6.37
C THR A 141 -1.22 12.37 7.86
N VAL A 142 -0.84 11.34 8.61
CA VAL A 142 -0.45 11.49 10.02
C VAL A 142 0.77 12.40 10.16
N ALA A 143 1.78 12.25 9.32
CA ALA A 143 2.96 13.12 9.34
C ALA A 143 2.60 14.57 8.96
N TYR A 144 1.72 14.74 7.96
CA TYR A 144 1.25 16.05 7.52
C TYR A 144 0.57 16.83 8.65
N PHE A 145 -0.35 16.19 9.38
CA PHE A 145 -1.03 16.86 10.50
C PHE A 145 -0.13 17.11 11.70
N ARG A 146 0.89 16.26 11.93
CA ARG A 146 1.87 16.50 13.00
C ARG A 146 2.80 17.66 12.66
N GLY A 147 3.22 17.78 11.40
CA GLY A 147 4.05 18.90 10.93
C GLY A 147 3.30 20.24 10.86
N ALA A 148 1.96 20.22 10.71
CA ALA A 148 1.15 21.44 10.70
C ALA A 148 0.95 22.09 12.10
N GLN A 149 1.34 21.40 13.19
CA GLN A 149 1.17 21.87 14.57
C GLN A 149 2.44 22.47 15.18
N SER A 150 3.59 22.39 14.49
CA SER A 150 4.88 22.95 14.89
C SER A 150 5.15 24.28 14.18
#